data_AF-A0A855WVY4-F1
#
_entry.id   AF-A0A855WVY4-F1
#
_cell.length_a   1.000
_cell.length_b   1.000
_cell.length_c   1.000
_cell.angle_alpha   90.00
_cell.angle_beta   90.00
_cell.angle_gamma   90.00
#
_symmetry.space_group_name_H-M   'P 1'
#
loop_
_entity.id
_entity.type
_entity.pdbx_description
1 polymer ?
#
loop_
_entity_poly.entity_id
_entity_poly.type
_entity_poly.pdbx_seq_one_letter_code
_entity_poly.pdbx_strand_id
1 'polypeptide(L)'
;MVGSDFVQSRAREALDAQLVVTPDRIDYPENAKPSVPKTYKILLANTGGTDLTFTSIVDIEDSSKGACAGPTGWMTVSGAPAAIPAGGIDSMTVTLNAGGVITCAPTVLFGKVRFTYTPPDQTIDFNIQFTVADTIVAPVWDTVSTGCIDLSVGTNGNMGQNGIGNVNLDFAGSPAECDTGLNSRGNAAVYLRDASPIFIRKPSAGIYRGSWSL
;
A
#
# COMPACT_ATOMS: atom_id res chain seq x y z
N MET A 1 -49.69 -6.54 -33.73
CA MET A 1 -48.38 -6.40 -34.39
C MET A 1 -47.41 -5.90 -33.35
N VAL A 2 -46.40 -6.69 -33.03
CA VAL A 2 -45.29 -6.32 -32.16
C VAL A 2 -44.22 -5.69 -33.06
N GLY A 3 -43.74 -4.51 -32.69
CA GLY A 3 -42.57 -3.86 -33.28
C GLY A 3 -42.44 -2.46 -32.68
N SER A 4 -41.27 -1.95 -32.32
CA SER A 4 -39.93 -2.49 -32.22
C SER A 4 -39.10 -1.36 -31.63
N ASP A 5 -39.14 -1.16 -30.32
CA ASP A 5 -38.25 -0.20 -29.64
C ASP A 5 -37.21 -0.97 -28.84
N PHE A 6 -36.30 -1.60 -29.60
CA PHE A 6 -35.02 -2.08 -29.10
C PHE A 6 -33.92 -1.24 -29.73
N VAL A 7 -33.80 0.01 -29.29
CA VAL A 7 -32.64 0.85 -29.60
C VAL A 7 -31.74 0.86 -28.36
N GLN A 8 -30.77 -0.04 -28.40
CA GLN A 8 -29.43 0.02 -27.82
C GLN A 8 -29.29 0.80 -26.51
N SER A 9 -29.16 0.07 -25.40
CA SER A 9 -28.32 0.49 -24.28
C SER A 9 -26.86 0.59 -24.74
N ARG A 10 -26.52 1.64 -25.50
CA ARG A 10 -25.13 2.01 -25.68
C ARG A 10 -24.64 2.44 -24.32
N ALA A 11 -23.57 1.81 -23.83
CA ALA A 11 -22.76 2.39 -22.77
C ALA A 11 -22.55 3.86 -23.13
N ARG A 12 -22.95 4.78 -22.24
CA ARG A 12 -22.55 6.18 -22.38
C ARG A 12 -21.03 6.16 -22.37
N GLU A 13 -20.41 6.34 -23.54
CA GLU A 13 -19.02 6.82 -23.60
C GLU A 13 -18.95 8.04 -22.69
N ALA A 14 -17.97 8.05 -21.79
CA ALA A 14 -17.69 9.24 -21.00
C ALA A 14 -17.41 10.36 -22.01
N LEU A 15 -18.31 11.35 -22.11
CA LEU A 15 -18.10 12.51 -22.99
C LEU A 15 -16.91 13.37 -22.51
N ASP A 16 -16.52 13.19 -21.26
CA ASP A 16 -15.46 13.91 -20.59
C ASP A 16 -14.12 13.18 -20.71
N ALA A 17 -13.02 13.92 -20.62
CA ALA A 17 -11.69 13.34 -20.52
C ALA A 17 -11.59 12.49 -19.23
N GLN A 18 -10.91 11.35 -19.32
CA GLN A 18 -10.75 10.44 -18.19
C GLN A 18 -9.33 9.90 -18.18
N LEU A 19 -8.55 10.30 -17.17
CA LEU A 19 -7.19 9.83 -17.01
C LEU A 19 -7.13 8.54 -16.20
N VAL A 20 -6.47 7.54 -16.77
CA VAL A 20 -6.04 6.32 -16.07
C VAL A 20 -4.52 6.31 -16.03
N VAL A 21 -3.96 6.15 -14.83
CA VAL A 21 -2.51 6.12 -14.59
C VAL A 21 -2.09 4.68 -14.32
N THR A 22 -1.03 4.21 -14.96
CA THR A 22 -0.50 2.85 -14.76
C THR A 22 1.02 2.88 -14.53
N PRO A 23 1.53 2.32 -13.41
CA PRO A 23 0.78 1.79 -12.27
C PRO A 23 -0.10 2.86 -11.60
N ASP A 24 -1.02 2.46 -10.73
CA ASP A 24 -1.93 3.38 -10.00
C ASP A 24 -1.27 4.02 -8.77
N ARG A 25 -0.17 3.41 -8.28
CA ARG A 25 0.70 3.93 -7.22
C ARG A 25 2.11 3.34 -7.30
N ILE A 26 3.05 3.93 -6.55
CA ILE A 26 4.30 3.27 -6.14
C ILE A 26 4.22 3.03 -4.65
N ASP A 27 4.44 1.79 -4.22
CA ASP A 27 4.31 1.38 -2.83
C ASP A 27 5.27 0.22 -2.51
N TYR A 28 5.38 -0.13 -1.23
CA TYR A 28 6.11 -1.31 -0.77
C TYR A 28 5.67 -2.58 -1.53
N PRO A 29 6.61 -3.47 -1.95
CA PRO A 29 8.02 -3.56 -1.54
C PRO A 29 9.01 -2.80 -2.45
N GLU A 30 8.56 -1.82 -3.23
CA GLU A 30 9.47 -1.06 -4.10
C GLU A 30 10.55 -0.31 -3.30
N ASN A 31 11.82 -0.57 -3.64
CA ASN A 31 12.96 0.09 -3.01
C ASN A 31 14.12 0.42 -3.95
N ALA A 32 15.02 1.27 -3.42
CA ALA A 32 16.37 1.46 -3.91
C ALA A 32 17.37 1.53 -2.75
N LYS A 33 18.64 1.32 -3.06
CA LYS A 33 19.74 1.51 -2.11
C LYS A 33 19.94 3.00 -1.82
N PRO A 34 20.54 3.36 -0.67
CA PRO A 34 21.00 4.73 -0.44
C PRO A 34 21.85 5.25 -1.58
N SER A 35 21.68 6.52 -1.92
CA SER A 35 22.36 7.23 -3.01
C SER A 35 22.09 6.69 -4.42
N VAL A 36 21.16 5.73 -4.59
CA VAL A 36 20.80 5.17 -5.90
C VAL A 36 19.44 5.71 -6.34
N PRO A 37 19.37 6.45 -7.45
CA PRO A 37 18.10 6.85 -8.04
C PRO A 37 17.38 5.64 -8.66
N LYS A 38 16.05 5.68 -8.67
CA LYS A 38 15.22 4.67 -9.34
C LYS A 38 14.17 5.34 -10.21
N THR A 39 14.05 4.87 -11.44
CA THR A 39 13.22 5.51 -12.46
C THR A 39 12.06 4.59 -12.85
N TYR A 40 10.87 5.20 -12.95
CA TYR A 40 9.63 4.55 -13.31
C TYR A 40 9.05 5.22 -14.56
N LYS A 41 8.64 4.40 -15.53
CA LYS A 41 7.81 4.85 -16.65
C LYS A 41 6.35 4.75 -16.22
N ILE A 42 5.66 5.88 -16.19
CA ILE A 42 4.25 5.96 -15.85
C ILE A 42 3.47 6.12 -17.15
N LEU A 43 2.54 5.20 -17.41
CA LEU A 43 1.64 5.28 -18.55
C LEU A 43 0.42 6.10 -18.16
N LEU A 44 0.01 6.98 -19.06
CA LEU A 44 -1.11 7.88 -18.94
C LEU A 44 -2.06 7.56 -20.09
N ALA A 45 -3.24 7.04 -19.80
CA ALA A 45 -4.25 6.71 -20.80
C ALA A 45 -5.45 7.63 -20.63
N ASN A 46 -5.89 8.25 -21.73
CA ASN A 46 -7.16 8.95 -21.76
C ASN A 46 -8.24 7.97 -22.23
N THR A 47 -9.01 7.41 -21.30
CA THR A 47 -10.13 6.51 -21.60
C THR A 47 -11.44 7.24 -21.85
N GLY A 48 -11.41 8.58 -21.85
CA GLY A 48 -12.55 9.45 -22.12
C GLY A 48 -12.79 9.66 -23.62
N GLY A 49 -13.93 10.27 -23.91
CA GLY A 49 -14.41 10.57 -25.27
C GLY A 49 -13.98 11.94 -25.81
N THR A 50 -13.22 12.72 -25.04
CA THR A 50 -12.65 14.01 -25.44
C THR A 50 -11.17 14.10 -25.12
N ASP A 51 -10.45 14.95 -25.86
CA ASP A 51 -9.01 15.15 -25.65
C ASP A 51 -8.73 15.69 -24.25
N LEU A 52 -7.81 15.06 -23.54
CA LEU A 52 -7.33 15.48 -22.24
C LEU A 52 -6.21 16.49 -22.43
N THR A 53 -6.33 17.68 -21.83
CA THR A 53 -5.25 18.68 -21.79
C THR A 53 -4.81 18.88 -20.34
N PHE A 54 -3.53 18.67 -20.06
CA PHE A 54 -2.98 18.91 -18.72
C PHE A 54 -2.82 20.40 -18.47
N THR A 55 -3.42 20.88 -17.39
CA THR A 55 -3.19 22.23 -16.85
C THR A 55 -1.93 22.23 -15.98
N SER A 56 -1.68 21.14 -15.24
CA SER A 56 -0.44 20.95 -14.50
C SER A 56 -0.16 19.47 -14.22
N ILE A 57 1.14 19.14 -14.14
CA ILE A 57 1.66 17.88 -13.63
C ILE A 57 2.78 18.27 -12.68
N VAL A 58 2.57 18.03 -11.39
CA VAL A 58 3.50 18.48 -10.34
C VAL A 58 3.82 17.36 -9.38
N ASP A 59 5.10 17.22 -9.05
CA ASP A 59 5.59 16.44 -7.94
C ASP A 59 5.38 17.18 -6.61
N ILE A 60 4.88 16.46 -5.61
CA ILE A 60 4.63 16.97 -4.26
C ILE A 60 5.31 16.01 -3.29
N GLU A 61 6.35 16.49 -2.63
CA GLU A 61 7.11 15.76 -1.63
C GLU A 61 6.62 16.12 -0.21
N ASP A 62 6.32 15.10 0.61
CA ASP A 62 5.83 15.24 1.99
C ASP A 62 6.88 14.71 2.99
N SER A 63 8.17 14.82 2.67
CA SER A 63 9.27 14.14 3.38
C SER A 63 9.59 14.66 4.79
N SER A 64 8.60 15.23 5.48
CA SER A 64 8.56 15.30 6.95
C SER A 64 8.50 13.91 7.63
N LYS A 65 8.28 12.82 6.86
CA LYS A 65 7.98 11.48 7.38
C LYS A 65 9.10 10.43 7.24
N GLY A 66 10.26 10.78 6.67
CA GLY A 66 11.41 9.88 6.52
C GLY A 66 12.64 10.38 7.29
N ALA A 67 13.34 9.49 8.00
CA ALA A 67 14.62 9.84 8.63
C ALA A 67 15.61 10.36 7.56
N CYS A 68 16.28 11.47 7.86
CA CYS A 68 17.28 12.17 7.03
C CYS A 68 16.87 12.56 5.59
N ALA A 69 15.59 12.53 5.25
CA ALA A 69 15.07 13.17 4.05
C ALA A 69 14.68 14.63 4.37
N GLY A 70 15.19 15.59 3.59
CA GLY A 70 14.65 16.95 3.60
C GLY A 70 13.25 16.99 2.96
N PRO A 71 12.43 18.03 3.19
CA PRO A 71 11.04 18.08 2.71
C PRO A 71 10.90 18.14 1.18
N THR A 72 11.98 18.39 0.43
CA THR A 72 11.98 18.54 -1.04
C THR A 72 13.28 18.02 -1.69
N GLY A 73 13.24 17.72 -3.00
CA GLY A 73 14.39 17.42 -3.86
C GLY A 73 14.69 15.93 -4.12
N TRP A 74 13.89 14.98 -3.60
CA TRP A 74 14.13 13.55 -3.82
C TRP A 74 13.32 12.94 -4.97
N MET A 75 12.35 13.66 -5.53
CA MET A 75 11.50 13.24 -6.63
C MET A 75 11.70 14.17 -7.83
N THR A 76 11.53 13.64 -9.04
CA THR A 76 11.54 14.45 -10.26
C THR A 76 10.63 13.83 -11.30
N VAL A 77 9.84 14.67 -11.97
CA VAL A 77 9.02 14.32 -13.13
C VAL A 77 9.66 14.84 -14.41
N SER A 78 9.69 14.03 -15.47
CA SER A 78 10.21 14.44 -16.78
C SER A 78 9.46 13.78 -17.94
N GLY A 79 9.52 14.41 -19.12
CA GLY A 79 8.85 13.92 -20.33
C GLY A 79 7.33 13.88 -20.23
N ALA A 80 6.73 14.72 -19.38
CA ALA A 80 5.30 14.74 -19.18
C ALA A 80 4.59 15.36 -20.41
N PRO A 81 3.55 14.71 -20.96
CA PRO A 81 2.82 15.22 -22.11
C PRO A 81 1.98 16.45 -21.75
N ALA A 82 1.75 17.33 -22.71
CA ALA A 82 0.85 18.47 -22.54
C ALA A 82 -0.63 18.06 -22.70
N ALA A 83 -0.91 17.04 -23.51
CA ALA A 83 -2.25 16.55 -23.78
C ALA A 83 -2.21 15.09 -24.23
N ILE A 84 -3.34 14.39 -24.08
CA ILE A 84 -3.54 13.02 -24.54
C ILE A 84 -4.88 12.97 -25.29
N PRO A 85 -4.87 12.68 -26.60
CA PRO A 85 -6.11 12.58 -27.38
C PRO A 85 -7.10 11.57 -26.79
N ALA A 86 -8.39 11.70 -27.12
CA ALA A 86 -9.40 10.72 -26.73
C ALA A 86 -8.99 9.28 -27.16
N GLY A 87 -9.05 8.33 -26.22
CA GLY A 87 -8.58 6.95 -26.44
C GLY A 87 -7.05 6.78 -26.54
N GLY A 88 -6.28 7.86 -26.42
CA GLY A 88 -4.84 7.90 -26.55
C GLY A 88 -4.09 7.41 -25.31
N ILE A 89 -2.83 7.05 -25.50
CA ILE A 89 -1.90 6.67 -24.43
C ILE A 89 -0.59 7.40 -24.66
N ASP A 90 -0.06 8.00 -23.59
CA ASP A 90 1.29 8.56 -23.55
C ASP A 90 1.99 8.14 -22.24
N SER A 91 3.19 8.64 -21.99
CA SER A 91 3.96 8.30 -20.81
C SER A 91 4.78 9.46 -20.29
N MET A 92 5.07 9.40 -19.00
CA MET A 92 6.03 10.27 -18.34
C MET A 92 7.01 9.44 -17.52
N THR A 93 8.07 10.08 -17.08
CA THR A 93 9.09 9.45 -16.24
C THR A 93 9.07 10.08 -14.85
N VAL A 94 8.96 9.23 -13.82
CA VAL A 94 9.12 9.60 -12.42
C VAL A 94 10.43 9.01 -11.92
N THR A 95 11.34 9.85 -11.42
CA THR A 95 12.58 9.40 -10.77
C THR A 95 12.49 9.67 -9.28
N LEU A 96 12.68 8.62 -8.48
CA LEU A 96 12.71 8.66 -7.02
C LEU A 96 14.16 8.54 -6.54
N ASN A 97 14.45 9.14 -5.39
CA ASN A 97 15.82 9.40 -4.93
C ASN A 97 16.66 10.09 -6.03
N ALA A 98 16.06 11.06 -6.71
CA ALA A 98 16.68 11.76 -7.84
C ALA A 98 18.06 12.30 -7.44
N GLY A 99 19.07 12.09 -8.30
CA GLY A 99 20.46 12.47 -8.00
C GLY A 99 21.12 11.73 -6.83
N GLY A 100 20.45 10.74 -6.22
CA GLY A 100 20.98 10.02 -5.06
C GLY A 100 21.01 10.85 -3.77
N VAL A 101 20.12 11.83 -3.63
CA VAL A 101 20.13 12.77 -2.50
C VAL A 101 19.84 12.11 -1.14
N ILE A 102 19.11 10.99 -1.13
CA ILE A 102 18.83 10.21 0.08
C ILE A 102 19.95 9.21 0.28
N THR A 103 20.84 9.52 1.22
CA THR A 103 22.08 8.77 1.50
C THR A 103 21.99 7.90 2.76
N CYS A 104 20.90 8.01 3.53
CA CYS A 104 20.68 7.20 4.73
C CYS A 104 19.59 6.14 4.53
N ALA A 105 19.67 5.06 5.30
CA ALA A 105 18.69 3.99 5.35
C ALA A 105 18.69 3.31 6.73
N PRO A 106 17.60 2.64 7.13
CA PRO A 106 16.32 2.55 6.42
C PRO A 106 15.50 3.85 6.55
N THR A 107 14.85 4.25 5.47
CA THR A 107 13.89 5.37 5.49
C THR A 107 12.77 5.16 4.48
N VAL A 108 11.63 5.78 4.73
CA VAL A 108 10.46 5.74 3.84
C VAL A 108 10.11 7.17 3.45
N LEU A 109 10.00 7.40 2.15
CA LEU A 109 9.65 8.69 1.57
C LEU A 109 8.18 8.66 1.15
N PHE A 110 7.48 9.75 1.42
CA PHE A 110 6.08 9.91 1.07
C PHE A 110 5.92 11.12 0.16
N GLY A 111 5.19 10.94 -0.93
CA GLY A 111 4.90 11.99 -1.89
C GLY A 111 3.82 11.58 -2.86
N LYS A 112 3.64 12.38 -3.90
CA LYS A 112 2.72 12.10 -4.99
C LYS A 112 3.05 12.91 -6.22
N VAL A 113 2.56 12.45 -7.37
CA VAL A 113 2.42 13.29 -8.56
C VAL A 113 0.95 13.69 -8.67
N ARG A 114 0.67 14.99 -8.72
CA ARG A 114 -0.67 15.53 -8.94
C ARG A 114 -0.84 15.90 -10.40
N PHE A 115 -1.89 15.38 -11.00
CA PHE A 115 -2.32 15.71 -12.35
C PHE A 115 -3.57 16.58 -12.26
N THR A 116 -3.55 17.74 -12.91
CA THR A 116 -4.73 18.57 -13.12
C THR A 116 -4.94 18.73 -14.62
N TYR A 117 -6.15 18.43 -15.11
CA TYR A 117 -6.45 18.42 -16.54
C TYR A 117 -7.89 18.88 -16.82
N THR A 118 -8.17 19.15 -18.09
CA THR A 118 -9.46 19.62 -18.62
C THR A 118 -9.71 19.01 -20.02
N PRO A 119 -10.96 18.84 -20.50
CA PRO A 119 -12.25 19.11 -19.88
C PRO A 119 -12.96 17.86 -19.28
N PRO A 120 -13.79 18.01 -18.24
CA PRO A 120 -13.89 19.17 -17.36
C PRO A 120 -12.64 19.23 -16.47
N ASP A 121 -12.52 20.28 -15.68
CA ASP A 121 -11.43 20.41 -14.71
C ASP A 121 -11.49 19.26 -13.69
N GLN A 122 -10.45 18.42 -13.70
CA GLN A 122 -10.30 17.28 -12.81
C GLN A 122 -8.91 17.30 -12.17
N THR A 123 -8.79 16.70 -10.99
CA THR A 123 -7.52 16.50 -10.30
C THR A 123 -7.43 15.07 -9.80
N ILE A 124 -6.33 14.40 -10.11
CA ILE A 124 -6.02 13.06 -9.61
C ILE A 124 -4.62 13.03 -9.01
N ASP A 125 -4.45 12.25 -7.95
CA ASP A 125 -3.17 12.07 -7.26
C ASP A 125 -2.66 10.63 -7.50
N PHE A 126 -1.44 10.51 -8.02
CA PHE A 126 -0.67 9.27 -8.05
C PHE A 126 0.21 9.20 -6.82
N ASN A 127 -0.17 8.37 -5.86
CA ASN A 127 0.48 8.30 -4.55
C ASN A 127 1.78 7.50 -4.59
N ILE A 128 2.76 7.96 -3.82
CA ILE A 128 4.10 7.37 -3.75
C ILE A 128 4.48 7.15 -2.28
N GLN A 129 4.74 5.89 -1.95
CA GLN A 129 5.44 5.45 -0.76
C GLN A 129 6.70 4.68 -1.22
N PHE A 130 7.88 5.23 -0.96
CA PHE A 130 9.12 4.69 -1.50
C PHE A 130 10.12 4.37 -0.40
N THR A 131 10.61 3.13 -0.40
CA THR A 131 11.56 2.66 0.62
C THR A 131 13.00 2.85 0.13
N VAL A 132 13.84 3.50 0.93
CA VAL A 132 15.30 3.52 0.71
C VAL A 132 15.94 2.59 1.74
N ALA A 133 16.41 1.45 1.26
CA ALA A 133 17.02 0.39 2.06
C ALA A 133 17.97 -0.45 1.19
N ASP A 134 19.08 -0.92 1.77
CA ASP A 134 20.05 -1.75 1.05
C ASP A 134 19.47 -3.13 0.67
N THR A 135 18.72 -3.74 1.59
CA THR A 135 18.05 -5.02 1.40
C THR A 135 16.66 -4.97 2.04
N ILE A 136 15.64 -5.41 1.29
CA ILE A 136 14.33 -5.77 1.85
C ILE A 136 14.28 -7.30 1.91
N VAL A 137 14.15 -7.82 3.13
CA VAL A 137 14.01 -9.26 3.36
C VAL A 137 12.55 -9.56 3.64
N ALA A 138 11.91 -10.34 2.77
CA ALA A 138 10.55 -10.82 3.02
C ALA A 138 10.56 -11.73 4.26
N PRO A 139 9.53 -11.64 5.14
CA PRO A 139 9.39 -12.59 6.23
C PRO A 139 9.30 -14.02 5.70
N VAL A 140 10.12 -14.92 6.24
CA VAL A 140 10.00 -16.36 6.02
C VAL A 140 9.22 -16.92 7.19
N TRP A 141 8.16 -17.67 6.90
CA TRP A 141 7.33 -18.31 7.90
C TRP A 141 7.74 -19.77 8.07
N ASP A 142 7.80 -20.21 9.32
CA ASP A 142 8.06 -21.60 9.71
C ASP A 142 7.11 -22.00 10.83
N THR A 143 7.00 -23.30 11.13
CA THR A 143 6.13 -23.83 12.18
C THR A 143 6.93 -24.51 13.27
N VAL A 144 6.77 -24.04 14.51
CA VAL A 144 7.29 -24.72 15.70
C VAL A 144 6.19 -25.61 16.26
N SER A 145 6.41 -26.92 16.19
CA SER A 145 5.42 -27.92 16.62
C SER A 145 5.82 -28.63 17.92
N THR A 146 4.81 -28.97 18.71
CA THR A 146 4.88 -29.96 19.79
C THR A 146 3.85 -31.06 19.50
N GLY A 147 3.76 -32.09 20.36
CA GLY A 147 2.77 -33.16 20.19
C GLY A 147 1.29 -32.70 20.24
N CYS A 148 1.01 -31.46 20.67
CA CYS A 148 -0.36 -30.97 20.86
C CYS A 148 -0.64 -29.57 20.27
N ILE A 149 0.39 -28.80 19.93
CA ILE A 149 0.26 -27.42 19.45
C ILE A 149 1.28 -27.12 18.35
N ASP A 150 0.85 -26.34 17.36
CA ASP A 150 1.68 -25.82 16.27
C ASP A 150 1.67 -24.29 16.31
N LEU A 151 2.83 -23.66 16.19
CA LEU A 151 2.99 -22.21 16.21
C LEU A 151 3.68 -21.73 14.93
N SER A 152 2.97 -20.97 14.10
CA SER A 152 3.54 -20.28 12.94
C SER A 152 4.35 -19.06 13.40
N VAL A 153 5.64 -19.01 13.05
CA VAL A 153 6.57 -17.93 13.40
C VAL A 153 7.22 -17.36 12.14
N GLY A 154 7.36 -16.05 12.08
CA GLY A 154 8.01 -15.32 10.99
C GLY A 154 9.41 -14.87 11.38
N THR A 155 10.35 -14.85 10.44
CA THR A 155 11.71 -14.30 10.66
C THR A 155 11.72 -12.80 10.99
N ASN A 156 10.60 -12.11 10.79
CA ASN A 156 10.38 -10.73 11.21
C ASN A 156 9.86 -10.59 12.65
N GLY A 157 9.83 -11.69 13.42
CA GLY A 157 9.35 -11.71 14.81
C GLY A 157 7.83 -11.78 14.96
N ASN A 158 7.06 -11.79 13.86
CA ASN A 158 5.63 -12.01 13.91
C ASN A 158 5.31 -13.48 14.21
N MET A 159 4.14 -13.71 14.80
CA MET A 159 3.63 -15.02 15.13
C MET A 159 2.16 -15.10 14.73
N GLY A 160 1.67 -16.29 14.42
CA GLY A 160 0.25 -16.54 14.12
C GLY A 160 -0.12 -16.45 12.64
N GLN A 161 0.61 -15.72 11.78
CA GLN A 161 0.39 -15.68 10.32
C GLN A 161 -1.10 -15.55 9.95
N ASN A 162 -1.76 -14.47 10.38
CA ASN A 162 -3.21 -14.26 10.25
C ASN A 162 -4.14 -15.29 10.95
N GLY A 163 -3.62 -16.06 11.90
CA GLY A 163 -4.38 -17.07 12.66
C GLY A 163 -4.15 -18.51 12.22
N ILE A 164 -3.15 -18.77 11.35
CA ILE A 164 -2.77 -20.12 10.93
C ILE A 164 -2.14 -20.87 12.11
N GLY A 165 -2.69 -22.06 12.40
CA GLY A 165 -2.32 -22.91 13.54
C GLY A 165 -3.36 -22.92 14.66
N ASN A 166 -4.37 -22.05 14.60
CA ASN A 166 -5.50 -21.99 15.55
C ASN A 166 -5.06 -21.97 17.03
N VAL A 167 -3.89 -21.38 17.32
CA VAL A 167 -3.40 -21.25 18.69
C VAL A 167 -4.29 -20.27 19.45
N ASN A 168 -4.74 -20.73 20.61
CA ASN A 168 -5.71 -20.02 21.42
C ASN A 168 -5.21 -19.81 22.85
N LEU A 169 -5.76 -18.80 23.53
CA LEU A 169 -5.49 -18.56 24.95
C LEU A 169 -6.24 -19.60 25.79
N ASP A 170 -5.73 -19.90 26.98
CA ASP A 170 -6.25 -20.94 27.88
C ASP A 170 -7.67 -20.68 28.38
N PHE A 171 -8.13 -19.44 28.31
CA PHE A 171 -9.49 -19.02 28.68
C PHE A 171 -10.47 -19.03 27.49
N ALA A 172 -10.03 -19.36 26.27
CA ALA A 172 -10.92 -19.41 25.13
C ALA A 172 -11.96 -20.53 25.26
N GLY A 173 -13.23 -20.18 25.00
CA GLY A 173 -14.37 -21.07 25.25
C GLY A 173 -14.79 -21.15 26.72
N SER A 174 -14.16 -20.39 27.62
CA SER A 174 -14.64 -20.22 28.99
C SER A 174 -16.05 -19.61 29.00
N PRO A 175 -16.97 -20.07 29.87
CA PRO A 175 -18.28 -19.45 30.03
C PRO A 175 -18.22 -18.02 30.61
N ALA A 176 -17.04 -17.58 31.10
CA ALA A 176 -16.78 -16.22 31.56
C ALA A 176 -16.09 -15.32 30.49
N GLU A 177 -15.78 -15.88 29.32
CA GLU A 177 -15.20 -15.13 28.19
C GLU A 177 -16.20 -14.10 27.65
N CYS A 178 -15.78 -12.84 27.53
CA CYS A 178 -16.61 -11.75 27.02
C CYS A 178 -16.44 -11.51 25.50
N ASP A 179 -15.44 -12.14 24.88
CA ASP A 179 -15.19 -12.13 23.45
C ASP A 179 -15.77 -13.42 22.83
N THR A 180 -17.07 -13.41 22.58
CA THR A 180 -17.83 -14.56 22.09
C THR A 180 -18.01 -14.58 20.57
N GLY A 181 -17.42 -13.61 19.85
CA GLY A 181 -17.68 -13.36 18.42
C GLY A 181 -19.10 -12.92 18.07
N LEU A 182 -20.08 -13.13 18.95
CA LEU A 182 -21.49 -12.75 18.78
C LEU A 182 -21.74 -11.24 18.94
N ASN A 183 -20.81 -10.51 19.56
CA ASN A 183 -20.90 -9.07 19.79
C ASN A 183 -20.12 -8.23 18.76
N SER A 184 -19.59 -8.86 17.69
CA SER A 184 -18.73 -8.21 16.70
C SER A 184 -17.45 -7.57 17.27
N ARG A 185 -17.00 -7.97 18.48
CA ARG A 185 -15.82 -7.42 19.15
C ARG A 185 -14.61 -8.37 19.20
N GLY A 186 -14.69 -9.52 18.54
CA GLY A 186 -13.56 -10.44 18.38
C GLY A 186 -13.98 -11.80 17.83
N ASN A 187 -13.14 -12.82 17.98
CA ASN A 187 -13.39 -14.19 17.55
C ASN A 187 -12.77 -15.16 18.55
N ALA A 188 -13.62 -15.74 19.41
CA ALA A 188 -13.23 -16.68 20.46
C ALA A 188 -12.43 -17.91 19.97
N ALA A 189 -12.44 -18.20 18.67
CA ALA A 189 -11.81 -19.39 18.10
C ALA A 189 -10.30 -19.26 17.88
N VAL A 190 -9.77 -18.04 17.66
CA VAL A 190 -8.34 -17.81 17.38
C VAL A 190 -7.89 -16.43 17.88
N TYR A 191 -7.03 -16.40 18.90
CA TYR A 191 -6.49 -15.17 19.50
C TYR A 191 -5.06 -14.83 19.07
N LEU A 192 -4.31 -15.79 18.53
CA LEU A 192 -2.97 -15.53 18.01
C LEU A 192 -3.01 -15.22 16.51
N ARG A 193 -2.93 -13.94 16.16
CA ARG A 193 -2.82 -13.37 14.81
C ARG A 193 -1.53 -12.59 14.68
N ASP A 194 -1.28 -12.04 13.50
CA ASP A 194 -0.17 -11.12 13.27
C ASP A 194 -0.25 -9.96 14.27
N ALA A 195 0.91 -9.63 14.89
CA ALA A 195 1.03 -8.61 15.94
C ALA A 195 0.20 -8.86 17.23
N SER A 196 -0.35 -10.07 17.44
CA SER A 196 -1.04 -10.39 18.70
C SER A 196 -0.07 -10.30 19.90
N PRO A 197 -0.46 -9.64 21.00
CA PRO A 197 0.35 -9.60 22.20
C PRO A 197 0.38 -10.98 22.87
N ILE A 198 1.58 -11.52 23.10
CA ILE A 198 1.75 -12.75 23.89
C ILE A 198 2.17 -12.38 25.30
N PHE A 199 1.41 -12.83 26.29
CA PHE A 199 1.75 -12.70 27.71
C PHE A 199 2.29 -14.01 28.25
N ILE A 200 3.58 -14.02 28.63
CA ILE A 200 4.18 -15.18 29.31
C ILE A 200 4.06 -14.95 30.81
N ARG A 201 3.29 -15.81 31.47
CA ARG A 201 3.21 -15.86 32.93
C ARG A 201 4.51 -16.45 33.48
N LYS A 202 5.20 -15.70 34.33
CA LYS A 202 6.30 -16.24 35.14
C LYS A 202 5.74 -16.99 36.35
N PRO A 203 6.48 -17.97 36.91
CA PRO A 203 6.04 -18.73 38.09
C PRO A 203 5.66 -17.84 39.30
N SER A 204 6.21 -16.63 39.39
CA SER A 204 5.83 -15.61 40.39
C SER A 204 4.73 -14.70 39.85
N ALA A 205 3.59 -14.62 40.56
CA ALA A 205 2.35 -13.96 40.15
C ALA A 205 2.36 -12.40 40.11
N GLY A 206 3.53 -11.76 40.04
CA GLY A 206 3.64 -10.30 40.12
C GLY A 206 4.06 -9.58 38.84
N ILE A 207 4.68 -10.28 37.87
CA ILE A 207 5.24 -9.64 36.67
C ILE A 207 4.98 -10.51 35.45
N TYR A 208 4.19 -9.98 34.52
CA TYR A 208 3.98 -10.55 33.19
C TYR A 208 5.00 -9.95 32.22
N ARG A 209 5.51 -10.75 31.29
CA ARG A 209 6.24 -10.23 30.13
C ARG A 209 5.33 -10.30 28.92
N GLY A 210 4.99 -9.14 28.38
CA GLY A 210 4.37 -9.02 27.06
C GLY A 210 5.44 -8.97 25.98
N SER A 211 5.22 -9.68 24.88
CA SER A 211 5.95 -9.50 23.63
C SER A 211 4.94 -9.17 22.54
N TRP A 212 5.17 -8.07 21.84
CA TRP A 212 4.41 -7.67 20.66
C TRP A 212 5.41 -7.21 19.61
N SER A 213 5.21 -7.67 18.39
CA SER A 213 5.87 -7.13 17.21
C SER A 213 4.97 -6.05 16.61
N LEU A 214 5.56 -4.90 16.26
CA LEU A 214 4.91 -3.83 15.50
C LEU A 214 5.10 -4.06 13.99
#